data_AF-A0A7X3GLZ9-F1
#
_entry.id   AF-A0A7X3GLZ9-F1
#
_cell.length_a   1.000
_cell.length_b   1.000
_cell.length_c   1.000
_cell.angle_alpha   90.00
_cell.angle_beta   90.00
_cell.angle_gamma   90.00
#
_symmetry.space_group_name_H-M   'P 1'
#
loop_
_entity.id
_entity.type
_entity.pdbx_description
1 polymer ?
#
loop_
_entity_poly.entity_id
_entity_poly.type
_entity_poly.pdbx_seq_one_letter_code
_entity_poly.pdbx_strand_id
1 'polypeptide(L)'
;MALNKKFASLLVGLLIVLCLGISIANAQSSARSLEEKTSQPVEEFQQHPYESAKQMFNDYFTGIMKTNGRDGEPLLGFAISKIDLSMPGRITASVALDYGDGLGVLPEAEYALVRTDGRYQVQKQLCVFDMDIKSPNYQSVQCTPDFVTDEDSISVRF
;
A
#
# COMPACT_ATOMS: atom_id res chain seq x y z
N MET A 1 10.60 -62.82 15.61
CA MET A 1 11.18 -61.45 15.65
C MET A 1 11.02 -60.82 14.26
N ALA A 2 9.79 -60.44 13.87
CA ALA A 2 9.48 -60.00 12.49
C ALA A 2 8.52 -58.80 12.45
N LEU A 3 8.57 -57.96 13.50
CA LEU A 3 7.69 -56.81 13.65
C LEU A 3 8.50 -55.52 13.81
N ASN A 4 9.51 -55.27 12.96
CA ASN A 4 10.35 -54.08 13.12
C ASN A 4 10.76 -53.36 11.82
N LYS A 5 10.49 -53.92 10.64
CA LYS A 5 10.91 -53.28 9.37
C LYS A 5 9.79 -52.49 8.68
N LYS A 6 8.52 -52.87 8.87
CA LYS A 6 7.38 -52.19 8.23
C LYS A 6 6.92 -50.93 8.96
N PHE A 7 7.08 -50.88 10.29
CA PHE A 7 6.71 -49.72 11.11
C PHE A 7 7.68 -48.54 10.93
N ALA A 8 8.98 -48.81 10.82
CA ALA A 8 10.00 -47.78 10.61
C ALA A 8 9.85 -47.06 9.26
N SER A 9 9.46 -47.77 8.20
CA SER A 9 9.28 -47.17 6.87
C SER A 9 8.06 -46.25 6.79
N LEU A 10 7.02 -46.52 7.59
CA LEU A 10 5.79 -45.73 7.62
C LEU A 10 5.97 -44.44 8.44
N LEU A 11 6.78 -44.50 9.51
CA LEU A 11 7.10 -43.35 10.35
C LEU A 11 7.98 -42.32 9.61
N VAL A 12 8.94 -42.77 8.80
CA VAL A 12 9.80 -41.89 7.99
C VAL A 12 9.02 -41.21 6.86
N GLY A 13 8.07 -41.91 6.23
CA GLY A 13 7.20 -41.32 5.20
C GLY A 13 6.32 -40.19 5.74
N LEU A 14 5.77 -40.34 6.95
CA LEU A 14 4.92 -39.32 7.58
C LEU A 14 5.72 -38.06 7.98
N LEU A 15 6.98 -38.23 8.38
CA LEU A 15 7.84 -37.14 8.84
C LEU A 15 8.30 -36.24 7.68
N ILE A 16 8.52 -36.81 6.49
CA ILE A 16 8.89 -36.06 5.28
C ILE A 16 7.72 -35.19 4.78
N VAL A 17 6.47 -35.68 4.88
CA VAL A 17 5.27 -34.91 4.49
C VAL A 17 5.00 -33.75 5.46
N LEU A 18 5.29 -33.92 6.75
CA LEU A 18 5.18 -32.85 7.76
C LEU A 18 6.25 -31.76 7.60
N CYS A 19 7.46 -32.09 7.19
CA CYS A 19 8.51 -31.09 6.95
C CYS A 19 8.25 -30.22 5.71
N LEU A 20 7.59 -30.76 4.67
CA LEU A 20 7.24 -29.98 3.47
C LEU A 20 6.00 -29.09 3.66
N GLY A 21 5.12 -29.42 4.61
CA GLY A 21 3.91 -28.63 4.90
C GLY A 21 4.17 -27.31 5.63
N ILE A 22 5.27 -27.21 6.40
CA ILE A 22 5.56 -26.02 7.23
C ILE A 22 6.30 -24.94 6.43
N SER A 23 6.96 -25.29 5.31
CA SER A 23 7.75 -24.34 4.51
C SER A 23 6.92 -23.45 3.58
N ILE A 24 5.64 -23.76 3.33
CA ILE A 24 4.81 -23.01 2.37
C ILE A 24 4.10 -21.81 3.02
N ALA A 25 3.83 -21.86 4.34
CA ALA A 25 3.11 -20.79 5.03
C ALA A 25 3.91 -19.47 5.15
N ASN A 26 5.25 -19.52 5.11
CA ASN A 26 6.09 -18.34 5.33
C ASN A 26 6.56 -17.62 4.07
N ALA A 27 6.34 -18.17 2.86
CA ALA A 27 6.73 -17.53 1.61
C ALA A 27 5.68 -16.52 1.07
N GLN A 28 4.46 -16.53 1.62
CA GLN A 28 3.36 -15.70 1.11
C GLN A 28 3.25 -14.32 1.79
N SER A 29 3.99 -14.06 2.87
CA SER A 29 3.90 -12.78 3.61
C SER A 29 4.83 -11.67 3.09
N SER A 30 5.84 -12.02 2.28
CA SER A 30 6.84 -11.08 1.78
C SER A 30 6.39 -10.23 0.58
N ALA A 31 5.24 -10.54 -0.05
CA ALA A 31 4.80 -9.89 -1.29
C ALA A 31 3.60 -8.93 -1.16
N ARG A 32 3.01 -8.76 0.03
CA ARG A 32 1.85 -7.87 0.19
C ARG A 32 2.23 -6.41 -0.05
N SER A 33 1.45 -5.73 -0.89
CA SER A 33 1.63 -4.31 -1.20
C SER A 33 1.41 -3.44 0.05
N LEU A 34 1.86 -2.20 0.02
CA LEU A 34 1.67 -1.29 1.15
C LEU A 34 0.19 -0.97 1.37
N GLU A 35 -0.57 -0.84 0.29
CA GLU A 35 -2.02 -0.65 0.28
C GLU A 35 -2.72 -1.81 1.00
N GLU A 36 -2.34 -3.06 0.72
CA GLU A 36 -2.91 -4.23 1.38
C GLU A 36 -2.52 -4.29 2.86
N LYS A 37 -1.26 -3.96 3.20
CA LYS A 37 -0.76 -3.93 4.59
C LYS A 37 -1.45 -2.88 5.46
N THR A 38 -1.90 -1.78 4.85
CA THR A 38 -2.59 -0.67 5.53
C THR A 38 -4.10 -0.70 5.34
N SER A 39 -4.62 -1.77 4.73
CA SER A 39 -6.06 -1.95 4.50
C SER A 39 -6.82 -2.30 5.77
N GLN A 40 -8.08 -1.86 5.85
CA GLN A 40 -8.97 -2.10 6.98
C GLN A 40 -10.29 -2.76 6.52
N PRO A 41 -10.85 -3.75 7.25
CA PRO A 41 -12.17 -4.29 6.95
C PRO A 41 -13.25 -3.21 6.93
N VAL A 42 -14.23 -3.34 6.03
CA VAL A 42 -15.35 -2.39 5.91
C VAL A 42 -16.14 -2.27 7.22
N GLU A 43 -16.35 -3.39 7.92
CA GLU A 43 -17.11 -3.44 9.16
C GLU A 43 -16.43 -2.66 10.30
N GLU A 44 -15.09 -2.70 10.37
CA GLU A 44 -14.32 -1.91 11.33
C GLU A 44 -14.28 -0.44 10.93
N PHE A 45 -14.06 -0.15 9.64
CA PHE A 45 -14.00 1.21 9.13
C PHE A 45 -15.31 1.98 9.40
N GLN A 46 -16.46 1.31 9.23
CA GLN A 46 -17.78 1.92 9.40
C GLN A 46 -18.08 2.34 10.85
N GLN A 47 -17.35 1.85 11.85
CA GLN A 47 -17.56 2.24 13.25
C GLN A 47 -17.07 3.67 13.51
N HIS A 48 -15.94 4.04 12.90
CA HIS A 48 -15.29 5.34 13.07
C HIS A 48 -14.64 5.79 11.76
N PRO A 49 -15.43 6.18 10.73
CA PRO A 49 -14.93 6.33 9.36
C PRO A 49 -13.90 7.45 9.20
N TYR A 50 -14.05 8.56 9.92
CA TYR A 50 -13.10 9.67 9.82
C TYR A 50 -11.73 9.30 10.43
N GLU A 51 -11.75 8.76 11.64
CA GLU A 51 -10.58 8.33 12.39
C GLU A 51 -9.87 7.18 11.68
N SER A 52 -10.65 6.21 11.17
CA SER A 52 -10.13 5.09 10.37
C SER A 52 -9.47 5.61 9.09
N ALA A 53 -10.12 6.50 8.33
CA ALA A 53 -9.53 7.06 7.13
C ALA A 53 -8.24 7.82 7.43
N LYS A 54 -8.26 8.66 8.46
CA LYS A 54 -7.08 9.41 8.91
C LYS A 54 -5.94 8.46 9.28
N GLN A 55 -6.23 7.40 10.04
CA GLN A 55 -5.24 6.41 10.43
C GLN A 55 -4.66 5.69 9.21
N MET A 56 -5.51 5.20 8.30
CA MET A 56 -5.07 4.50 7.11
C MET A 56 -4.14 5.35 6.22
N PHE A 57 -4.47 6.63 6.00
CA PHE A 57 -3.59 7.54 5.28
C PHE A 57 -2.27 7.76 6.03
N ASN A 58 -2.31 7.98 7.35
CA ASN A 58 -1.08 8.12 8.14
C ASN A 58 -0.18 6.88 8.03
N ASP A 59 -0.75 5.69 8.19
CA ASP A 59 -0.03 4.43 8.12
C ASP A 59 0.57 4.20 6.73
N TYR A 60 -0.17 4.55 5.68
CA TYR A 60 0.30 4.48 4.30
C TYR A 60 1.49 5.40 4.04
N PHE A 61 1.36 6.72 4.28
CA PHE A 61 2.46 7.64 4.01
C PHE A 61 3.66 7.43 4.93
N THR A 62 3.43 7.06 6.19
CA THR A 62 4.52 6.63 7.09
C THR A 62 5.22 5.38 6.55
N GLY A 63 4.46 4.45 5.95
CA GLY A 63 5.00 3.29 5.26
C GLY A 63 5.88 3.67 4.07
N ILE A 64 5.45 4.64 3.25
CA ILE A 64 6.26 5.18 2.14
C ILE A 64 7.56 5.80 2.68
N MET A 65 7.49 6.64 3.71
CA MET A 65 8.68 7.26 4.32
C MET A 65 9.72 6.22 4.74
N LYS A 66 9.29 5.08 5.30
CA LYS A 66 10.19 3.99 5.73
C LYS A 66 10.90 3.27 4.56
N THR A 67 10.47 3.48 3.32
CA THR A 67 11.16 2.93 2.13
C THR A 67 12.44 3.70 1.79
N ASN A 68 12.65 4.88 2.39
CA ASN A 68 13.85 5.73 2.24
C ASN A 68 14.27 5.96 0.79
N GLY A 69 13.32 6.25 -0.11
CA GLY A 69 13.66 6.65 -1.48
C GLY A 69 14.25 5.52 -2.35
N ARG A 70 13.94 4.26 -2.05
CA ARG A 70 14.35 3.13 -2.92
C ARG A 70 14.00 3.36 -4.40
N ASP A 71 12.92 4.11 -4.65
CA ASP A 71 12.37 4.40 -5.98
C ASP A 71 12.47 5.89 -6.37
N GLY A 72 13.30 6.69 -5.70
CA GLY A 72 13.45 8.13 -5.98
C GLY A 72 13.79 8.99 -4.76
N GLU A 73 13.45 10.28 -4.81
CA GLU A 73 13.66 11.19 -3.69
C GLU A 73 12.86 10.72 -2.45
N PRO A 74 13.48 10.59 -1.26
CA PRO A 74 12.77 10.16 -0.07
C PRO A 74 11.69 11.17 0.36
N LEU A 75 10.52 10.65 0.71
CA LEU A 75 9.48 11.41 1.40
C LEU A 75 9.92 11.65 2.85
N LEU A 76 10.01 12.92 3.25
CA LEU A 76 10.43 13.34 4.59
C LEU A 76 9.26 13.61 5.53
N GLY A 77 8.10 13.98 4.98
CA GLY A 77 6.91 14.27 5.75
C GLY A 77 5.67 14.42 4.88
N PHE A 78 4.52 14.51 5.53
CA PHE A 78 3.24 14.75 4.86
C PHE A 78 2.27 15.45 5.81
N ALA A 79 1.30 16.15 5.25
CA ALA A 79 0.21 16.79 5.98
C ALA A 79 -1.13 16.48 5.31
N ILE A 80 -2.08 15.99 6.11
CA ILE A 80 -3.46 15.74 5.66
C ILE A 80 -4.29 16.94 6.08
N SER A 81 -4.77 17.72 5.11
CA SER A 81 -5.51 18.96 5.36
C SER A 81 -7.02 18.74 5.46
N LYS A 82 -7.56 17.82 4.66
CA LYS A 82 -8.99 17.51 4.58
C LYS A 82 -9.21 16.02 4.34
N ILE A 83 -10.27 15.46 4.93
CA ILE A 83 -10.81 14.15 4.58
C ILE A 83 -12.29 14.34 4.23
N ASP A 84 -12.72 13.80 3.09
CA ASP A 84 -14.08 13.87 2.58
C ASP A 84 -14.72 12.48 2.59
N LEU A 85 -15.81 12.33 3.37
CA LEU A 85 -16.55 11.09 3.54
C LEU A 85 -17.87 11.06 2.75
N SER A 86 -18.12 12.05 1.87
CA SER A 86 -19.39 12.20 1.16
C SER A 86 -19.72 11.03 0.23
N MET A 87 -18.70 10.31 -0.25
CA MET A 87 -18.85 9.15 -1.13
C MET A 87 -18.32 7.89 -0.43
N PRO A 88 -19.19 7.05 0.16
CA PRO A 88 -18.74 5.86 0.90
C PRO A 88 -17.88 4.89 0.07
N GLY A 89 -18.06 4.80 -1.25
CA GLY A 89 -17.22 3.96 -2.10
C GLY A 89 -15.82 4.52 -2.39
N ARG A 90 -15.61 5.81 -2.15
CA ARG A 90 -14.39 6.56 -2.46
C ARG A 90 -14.20 7.70 -1.47
N ILE A 91 -13.46 7.43 -0.41
CA ILE A 91 -13.14 8.41 0.63
C ILE A 91 -11.91 9.18 0.20
N THR A 92 -11.96 10.50 0.08
CA THR A 92 -10.81 11.28 -0.41
C THR A 92 -10.12 12.06 0.69
N ALA A 93 -8.83 12.32 0.54
CA ALA A 93 -8.06 13.20 1.39
C ALA A 93 -7.13 14.09 0.57
N SER A 94 -7.03 15.35 0.98
CA SER A 94 -6.06 16.30 0.43
C SER A 94 -4.76 16.20 1.23
N VAL A 95 -3.66 15.90 0.56
CA VAL A 95 -2.37 15.59 1.18
C VAL A 95 -1.26 16.42 0.54
N ALA A 96 -0.56 17.21 1.34
CA ALA A 96 0.71 17.83 0.95
C ALA A 96 1.86 16.90 1.32
N LEU A 97 2.82 16.74 0.42
CA LEU A 97 3.98 15.87 0.59
C LEU A 97 5.25 16.73 0.69
N ASP A 98 6.14 16.40 1.62
CA ASP A 98 7.41 17.08 1.81
C ASP A 98 8.55 16.15 1.40
N TYR A 99 9.23 16.48 0.31
CA TYR A 99 10.36 15.74 -0.24
C TYR A 99 11.68 16.46 0.04
N GLY A 100 12.75 15.66 0.20
CA GLY A 100 14.10 16.15 0.41
C GLY A 100 14.71 16.93 -0.76
N ASP A 101 15.97 17.33 -0.56
CA ASP A 101 16.92 17.82 -1.58
C ASP A 101 16.36 18.78 -2.63
N GLY A 102 15.58 19.77 -2.18
CA GLY A 102 15.21 20.94 -2.97
C GLY A 102 13.84 20.89 -3.64
N LEU A 103 13.09 19.79 -3.51
CA LEU A 103 11.68 19.74 -3.91
C LEU A 103 10.77 20.40 -2.85
N GLY A 104 11.07 20.17 -1.58
CA GLY A 104 10.32 20.73 -0.45
C GLY A 104 8.87 20.26 -0.41
N VAL A 105 8.01 21.12 0.13
CA VAL A 105 6.57 20.85 0.24
C VAL A 105 5.90 21.05 -1.13
N LEU A 106 5.38 19.95 -1.67
CA LEU A 106 4.61 19.94 -2.91
C LEU A 106 3.17 20.44 -2.67
N PRO A 107 2.50 20.93 -3.73
CA PRO A 107 1.07 21.24 -3.70
C PRO A 107 0.23 20.05 -3.20
N GLU A 108 -0.93 20.33 -2.59
CA GLU A 108 -1.83 19.27 -2.15
C GLU A 108 -2.35 18.44 -3.33
N ALA A 109 -2.25 17.13 -3.19
CA ALA A 109 -2.85 16.17 -4.11
C ALA A 109 -4.00 15.43 -3.42
N GLU A 110 -5.04 15.09 -4.18
CA GLU A 110 -6.14 14.27 -3.67
C GLU A 110 -5.78 12.78 -3.76
N TYR A 111 -5.82 12.08 -2.63
CA TYR A 111 -5.69 10.63 -2.54
C TYR A 111 -7.03 10.02 -2.14
N ALA A 112 -7.27 8.77 -2.51
CA ALA A 112 -8.52 8.08 -2.19
C ALA A 112 -8.29 6.78 -1.42
N LEU A 113 -9.21 6.44 -0.51
CA LEU A 113 -9.46 5.08 -0.09
C LEU A 113 -10.59 4.51 -0.93
N VAL A 114 -10.36 3.33 -1.50
CA VAL A 114 -11.35 2.60 -2.29
C VAL A 114 -11.66 1.26 -1.66
N ARG A 115 -12.87 0.76 -1.90
CA ARG A 115 -13.30 -0.55 -1.40
C ARG A 115 -12.89 -1.65 -2.37
N THR A 116 -12.04 -2.57 -1.91
CA THR A 116 -11.57 -3.76 -2.64
C THR A 116 -11.72 -4.98 -1.74
N ASP A 117 -12.38 -6.04 -2.22
CA ASP A 117 -12.52 -7.32 -1.51
C ASP A 117 -13.00 -7.21 -0.05
N GLY A 118 -13.97 -6.31 0.20
CA GLY A 118 -14.53 -6.11 1.54
C GLY A 118 -13.65 -5.28 2.49
N ARG A 119 -12.62 -4.62 1.97
CA ARG A 119 -11.70 -3.78 2.73
C ARG A 119 -11.58 -2.40 2.10
N TYR A 120 -11.31 -1.38 2.88
CA TYR A 120 -10.79 -0.12 2.36
C TYR A 120 -9.27 -0.22 2.23
N GLN A 121 -8.72 0.39 1.19
CA GLN A 121 -7.28 0.55 1.00
C GLN A 121 -6.99 1.83 0.22
N VAL A 122 -5.79 2.39 0.37
CA VAL A 122 -5.35 3.53 -0.44
C VAL A 122 -5.30 3.13 -1.91
N GLN A 123 -5.90 3.95 -2.79
CA GLN A 123 -5.81 3.81 -4.23
C GLN A 123 -4.44 4.33 -4.67
N LYS A 124 -3.64 3.44 -5.25
CA LYS A 124 -2.35 3.81 -5.85
C LYS A 124 -2.59 4.73 -7.05
N GLN A 125 -1.81 5.79 -7.14
CA GLN A 125 -1.93 6.79 -8.20
C GLN A 125 -0.57 7.38 -8.56
N LEU A 126 -0.44 7.86 -9.79
CA LEU A 126 0.69 8.67 -10.22
C LEU A 126 0.26 10.13 -10.25
N CYS A 127 0.93 10.98 -9.48
CA CYS A 127 0.73 12.43 -9.53
C CYS A 127 1.93 13.09 -10.18
N VAL A 128 1.67 13.92 -11.19
CA VAL A 128 2.67 14.76 -11.85
C VAL A 128 2.44 16.20 -11.40
N PHE A 129 3.49 16.81 -10.85
CA PHE A 129 3.47 18.18 -10.34
C PHE A 129 4.20 19.11 -11.29
N ASP A 130 3.56 20.22 -11.62
CA ASP A 130 4.19 21.28 -12.41
C ASP A 130 4.95 22.24 -11.48
N MET A 131 6.26 22.07 -11.39
CA MET A 131 7.14 22.88 -10.53
C MET A 131 7.97 23.89 -11.32
N ASP A 132 7.71 24.11 -12.61
CA ASP A 132 8.37 25.16 -13.38
C ASP A 132 7.74 26.52 -13.09
N ILE A 133 8.50 27.42 -12.46
CA ILE A 133 8.05 28.78 -12.13
C ILE A 133 7.63 29.61 -13.37
N LYS A 134 8.05 29.20 -14.57
CA LYS A 134 7.65 29.84 -15.84
C LYS A 134 6.41 29.22 -16.46
N SER A 135 5.92 28.09 -15.94
CA SER A 135 4.73 27.45 -16.45
C SER A 135 3.47 28.25 -16.11
N PRO A 136 2.50 28.37 -17.05
CA PRO A 136 1.19 28.94 -16.72
C PRO A 136 0.41 28.10 -15.70
N ASN A 137 0.79 26.84 -15.50
CA ASN A 137 0.15 25.92 -14.54
C ASN A 137 1.06 25.61 -13.35
N TYR A 138 2.01 26.49 -13.02
CA TYR A 138 2.90 26.33 -11.86
C TYR A 138 2.10 25.95 -10.60
N GLN A 139 2.60 24.95 -9.87
CA GLN A 139 1.99 24.30 -8.70
C GLN A 139 0.68 23.54 -8.97
N SER A 140 0.35 23.26 -10.24
CA SER A 140 -0.73 22.33 -10.55
C SER A 140 -0.28 20.87 -10.33
N VAL A 141 -1.27 20.02 -10.03
CA VAL A 141 -1.08 18.58 -9.90
C VAL A 141 -2.08 17.85 -10.79
N GLN A 142 -1.61 16.82 -11.47
CA GLN A 142 -2.43 15.91 -12.25
C GLN A 142 -2.21 14.48 -11.75
N CYS A 143 -3.24 13.88 -11.16
CA CYS A 143 -3.17 12.53 -10.65
C CYS A 143 -3.94 11.56 -11.55
N THR A 144 -3.31 10.44 -11.86
CA THR A 144 -3.91 9.33 -12.60
C THR A 144 -4.08 8.14 -11.66
N PRO A 145 -5.33 7.69 -11.41
CA PRO A 145 -5.58 6.54 -10.54
C PRO A 145 -5.15 5.22 -11.16
N ASP A 146 -5.17 4.15 -10.36
CA ASP A 146 -4.97 2.75 -10.79
C ASP A 146 -3.63 2.49 -11.49
N PHE A 147 -2.60 3.16 -10.97
CA PHE A 147 -1.23 3.05 -11.44
C PHE A 147 -0.61 1.70 -11.05
N VAL A 148 -0.13 0.94 -12.05
CA VAL A 148 0.59 -0.32 -11.84
C VAL A 148 2.06 -0.10 -12.20
N THR A 149 2.95 -0.40 -11.26
CA THR A 149 4.39 -0.46 -11.50
C THR A 149 4.74 -1.92 -11.75
N ASP A 150 5.04 -2.28 -13.00
CA ASP A 150 5.69 -3.56 -13.31
C ASP A 150 7.20 -3.32 -13.35
N GLU A 151 8.02 -4.32 -12.98
CA GLU A 151 9.49 -4.17 -12.81
C GLU A 151 10.21 -3.59 -14.04
N ASP A 152 9.60 -3.68 -15.24
CA ASP A 152 10.14 -3.17 -16.50
C ASP A 152 9.27 -2.12 -17.21
N SER A 153 8.11 -1.74 -16.66
CA SER A 153 7.24 -0.76 -17.32
C SER A 153 6.28 -0.02 -16.39
N ILE A 154 6.09 1.27 -16.71
CA ILE A 154 5.06 2.11 -16.13
C ILE A 154 3.81 2.00 -17.01
N SER A 155 2.69 1.50 -16.48
CA SER A 155 1.42 1.43 -17.22
C SER A 155 0.24 2.00 -16.44
N VAL A 156 -0.63 2.71 -17.16
CA VAL A 156 -1.92 3.20 -16.67
C VAL A 156 -2.99 2.27 -17.20
N ARG A 157 -3.77 1.64 -16.31
CA ARG A 157 -4.94 0.85 -16.72
C ARG A 157 -6.13 1.77 -16.86
N PHE A 158 -6.63 1.89 -18.10
CA PHE A 158 -7.90 2.57 -18.40
C PHE A 158 -9.09 1.65 -18.15
#